data_AF-A0A3G2R2R7-F1
#
_entry.id   AF-A0A3G2R2R7-F1
#
_cell.length_a   1.000
_cell.length_b   1.000
_cell.length_c   1.000
_cell.angle_alpha   90.00
_cell.angle_beta   90.00
_cell.angle_gamma   90.00
#
_symmetry.space_group_name_H-M   'P 1'
#
loop_
_entity.id
_entity.type
_entity.pdbx_description
1 polymer ?
#
loop_
_entity_poly.entity_id
_entity_poly.type
_entity_poly.pdbx_seq_one_letter_code
_entity_poly.pdbx_strand_id
1 'polypeptide(L)'
;MEWNYIDAYVEETGEQLSSLEQLFLELEKRPEQSEILNEIFRIVHTLKGSSATMGFIEVADFSHNLESFFDKLRKGEISINDELVDLFFKCLDALKEMTTAAIKGEVYNGNANKLTEIIDNLIQTDSTSKIKSQGENTKWQVSVRINSDCMMKTARALIIEKYIEEMGNILSIDPPVDVLIKEKLECEEISAVIEIQRDVEDVVLGLKNIPDVAKVEIRQSDKNPDGVRINLSIAHKPDDLKRLKEALLHADEIKLEFSERYKMNLALLQLVLAAHRENRMVRCEKGGGPAVKMLKLMGVL
;
A
#
# COMPACT_ATOMS: atom_id res chain seq x y z
N MET A 1 -39.30 1.93 10.53
CA MET A 1 -38.87 1.10 9.39
C MET A 1 -37.42 0.63 9.55
N GLU A 2 -36.59 1.26 10.39
CA GLU A 2 -35.18 0.87 10.63
C GLU A 2 -34.98 -0.42 11.45
N TRP A 3 -35.86 -0.72 12.40
CA TRP A 3 -35.71 -1.87 13.31
C TRP A 3 -35.66 -3.24 12.61
N ASN A 4 -36.37 -3.38 11.48
CA ASN A 4 -36.42 -4.65 10.73
C ASN A 4 -35.06 -5.05 10.11
N TYR A 5 -34.19 -4.08 9.80
CA TYR A 5 -32.89 -4.35 9.19
C TYR A 5 -31.85 -4.80 10.22
N ILE A 6 -31.89 -4.23 11.43
CA ILE A 6 -31.02 -4.64 12.53
C ILE A 6 -31.40 -6.04 12.98
N ASP A 7 -32.69 -6.32 13.18
CA ASP A 7 -33.15 -7.65 13.61
C ASP A 7 -32.76 -8.74 12.60
N ALA A 8 -32.95 -8.49 11.29
CA ALA A 8 -32.51 -9.40 10.24
C ALA A 8 -30.99 -9.60 10.22
N TYR A 9 -30.22 -8.52 10.41
CA TYR A 9 -28.76 -8.60 10.52
C TYR A 9 -28.32 -9.41 11.75
N VAL A 10 -28.98 -9.23 12.90
CA VAL A 10 -28.66 -9.98 14.13
C VAL A 10 -28.92 -11.47 13.93
N GLU A 11 -30.06 -11.82 13.32
CA GLU A 11 -30.43 -13.21 13.03
C GLU A 11 -29.42 -13.85 12.06
N GLU A 12 -29.16 -13.21 10.92
CA GLU A 12 -28.23 -13.70 9.90
C GLU A 12 -26.79 -13.83 10.44
N THR A 13 -26.30 -12.79 11.13
CA THR A 13 -24.95 -12.80 11.70
C THR A 13 -24.84 -13.85 12.81
N GLY A 14 -25.89 -14.04 13.61
CA GLY A 14 -25.93 -15.08 14.64
C GLY A 14 -25.81 -16.49 14.04
N GLU A 15 -26.50 -16.77 12.94
CA GLU A 15 -26.39 -18.04 12.21
C GLU A 15 -25.00 -18.23 11.61
N GLN A 16 -24.43 -17.17 11.01
CA GLN A 16 -23.08 -17.18 10.44
C GLN A 16 -22.00 -17.45 11.48
N LEU A 17 -22.04 -16.77 12.63
CA LEU A 17 -21.08 -16.96 13.72
C LEU A 17 -21.21 -18.35 14.34
N SER A 18 -22.43 -18.88 14.47
CA SER A 18 -22.66 -20.25 14.94
C SER A 18 -22.11 -21.29 13.95
N SER A 19 -22.27 -21.03 12.65
CA SER A 19 -21.75 -21.89 11.58
C SER A 19 -20.22 -21.89 11.56
N LEU A 20 -19.58 -20.72 11.71
CA LEU A 20 -18.13 -20.61 11.84
C LEU A 20 -17.59 -21.42 13.03
N GLU A 21 -18.28 -21.39 14.17
CA GLU A 21 -17.90 -22.18 15.34
C GLU A 21 -17.86 -23.68 15.05
N GLN A 22 -18.89 -24.20 14.38
CA GLN A 22 -18.91 -25.61 13.98
C GLN A 22 -17.82 -25.94 12.98
N LEU A 23 -17.62 -25.08 11.98
CA LEU A 23 -16.59 -25.28 10.96
C LEU A 23 -15.18 -25.26 11.56
N PHE A 24 -14.90 -24.43 12.57
CA PHE A 24 -13.61 -24.43 13.26
C PHE A 24 -13.38 -25.71 14.06
N LEU A 25 -14.41 -26.26 14.71
CA LEU A 25 -14.34 -27.57 15.38
C LEU A 25 -14.13 -28.73 14.38
N GLU A 26 -14.70 -28.63 13.19
CA GLU A 26 -14.46 -29.61 12.12
C GLU A 26 -13.04 -29.47 11.55
N LEU A 27 -12.57 -28.24 11.37
CA LEU A 27 -11.24 -27.92 10.88
C LEU A 27 -10.15 -28.43 11.83
N GLU A 28 -10.36 -28.33 13.14
CA GLU A 28 -9.47 -28.91 14.17
C GLU A 28 -9.28 -30.43 13.98
N LYS A 29 -10.35 -31.14 13.64
CA LYS A 29 -10.32 -32.59 13.44
C LYS A 29 -9.80 -32.97 12.05
N ARG A 30 -9.99 -32.12 11.05
CA ARG A 30 -9.77 -32.40 9.63
C ARG A 30 -9.15 -31.19 8.90
N PRO A 31 -7.90 -30.81 9.22
CA PRO A 31 -7.28 -29.57 8.73
C PRO A 31 -7.04 -29.54 7.21
N GLU A 32 -6.93 -30.70 6.54
CA GLU A 32 -6.63 -30.78 5.11
C GLU A 32 -7.87 -30.67 4.20
N GLN A 33 -9.06 -30.43 4.76
CA GLN A 33 -10.30 -30.44 3.99
C GLN A 33 -10.61 -29.06 3.39
N SER A 34 -10.28 -28.89 2.11
CA SER A 34 -10.44 -27.63 1.37
C SER A 34 -11.89 -27.11 1.33
N GLU A 35 -12.88 -27.99 1.44
CA GLU A 35 -14.30 -27.62 1.47
C GLU A 35 -14.65 -26.79 2.72
N ILE A 36 -14.10 -27.14 3.88
CA ILE A 36 -14.33 -26.44 5.15
C ILE A 36 -13.80 -25.00 5.05
N LEU A 37 -12.59 -24.83 4.52
CA LEU A 37 -11.99 -23.50 4.32
C LEU A 37 -12.75 -22.64 3.32
N ASN A 38 -13.28 -23.23 2.25
CA ASN A 38 -14.12 -22.51 1.28
C ASN A 38 -15.43 -22.04 1.91
N GLU A 39 -16.03 -22.83 2.79
CA GLU A 39 -17.26 -22.47 3.47
C GLU A 39 -17.04 -21.36 4.49
N ILE A 40 -15.98 -21.47 5.31
CA ILE A 40 -15.52 -20.41 6.21
C ILE A 40 -15.31 -19.09 5.44
N PHE A 41 -14.56 -19.14 4.33
CA PHE A 41 -14.27 -17.95 3.52
C PHE A 41 -15.55 -17.27 3.01
N ARG A 42 -16.55 -18.03 2.57
CA ARG A 42 -17.85 -17.48 2.13
C ARG A 42 -18.61 -16.81 3.25
N ILE A 43 -18.62 -17.41 4.44
CA ILE A 43 -19.29 -16.83 5.61
C ILE A 43 -18.62 -15.51 5.98
N VAL A 44 -17.29 -15.48 6.09
CA VAL A 44 -16.53 -14.26 6.43
C VAL A 44 -16.72 -13.16 5.37
N HIS A 45 -16.71 -13.51 4.08
CA HIS A 45 -16.99 -12.55 2.99
C HIS A 45 -18.39 -11.95 3.09
N THR A 46 -19.38 -12.76 3.46
CA THR A 46 -20.77 -12.33 3.63
C THR A 46 -20.89 -11.42 4.85
N LEU A 47 -20.26 -11.79 5.97
CA LEU A 47 -20.20 -10.99 7.20
C LEU A 47 -19.58 -9.60 6.94
N LYS A 48 -18.46 -9.54 6.21
CA LYS A 48 -17.87 -8.26 5.77
C LYS A 48 -18.88 -7.40 5.01
N GLY A 49 -19.57 -7.99 4.03
CA GLY A 49 -20.54 -7.27 3.19
C GLY A 49 -21.77 -6.79 3.95
N SER A 50 -22.34 -7.64 4.81
CA SER A 50 -23.51 -7.31 5.62
C SER A 50 -23.17 -6.25 6.67
N SER A 51 -22.03 -6.36 7.38
CA SER A 51 -21.57 -5.37 8.35
C SER A 51 -21.28 -4.01 7.70
N ALA A 52 -20.63 -3.99 6.53
CA ALA A 52 -20.37 -2.75 5.80
C ALA A 52 -21.67 -2.06 5.36
N THR A 53 -22.66 -2.84 4.91
CA THR A 53 -23.98 -2.32 4.51
C THR A 53 -24.74 -1.73 5.70
N MET A 54 -24.60 -2.31 6.89
CA MET A 54 -25.16 -1.77 8.13
C MET A 54 -24.38 -0.56 8.70
N GLY A 55 -23.20 -0.25 8.14
CA GLY A 55 -22.33 0.81 8.64
C GLY A 55 -21.51 0.42 9.89
N PHE A 56 -21.43 -0.88 10.21
CA PHE A 56 -20.61 -1.41 11.29
C PHE A 56 -19.16 -1.57 10.84
N ILE A 57 -18.48 -0.44 10.65
CA ILE A 57 -17.15 -0.36 10.01
C ILE A 57 -16.11 -1.22 10.74
N GLU A 58 -16.06 -1.17 12.07
CA GLU A 58 -15.09 -1.97 12.84
C GLU A 58 -15.26 -3.48 12.60
N VAL A 59 -16.51 -3.97 12.53
CA VAL A 59 -16.81 -5.39 12.25
C VAL A 59 -16.45 -5.75 10.80
N ALA A 60 -16.72 -4.85 9.86
CA ALA A 60 -16.39 -5.03 8.45
C ALA A 60 -14.87 -5.12 8.22
N ASP A 61 -14.10 -4.23 8.85
CA ASP A 61 -12.64 -4.19 8.74
C ASP A 61 -12.01 -5.44 9.36
N PHE A 62 -12.48 -5.87 10.54
CA PHE A 62 -12.00 -7.10 11.15
C PHE A 62 -12.34 -8.35 10.31
N SER A 63 -13.55 -8.39 9.74
CA SER A 63 -13.96 -9.47 8.83
C SER A 63 -13.12 -9.50 7.55
N HIS A 64 -12.70 -8.34 7.04
CA HIS A 64 -11.82 -8.25 5.88
C HIS A 64 -10.42 -8.82 6.16
N ASN A 65 -9.87 -8.59 7.35
CA ASN A 65 -8.59 -9.18 7.76
C ASN A 65 -8.69 -10.71 7.84
N LEU A 66 -9.78 -11.21 8.42
CA LEU A 66 -10.07 -12.65 8.45
C LEU A 66 -10.24 -13.23 7.04
N GLU A 67 -10.94 -12.53 6.14
CA GLU A 67 -11.11 -12.96 4.75
C GLU A 67 -9.75 -13.13 4.06
N SER A 68 -8.86 -12.16 4.24
CA SER A 68 -7.50 -12.21 3.69
C SER A 68 -6.70 -13.39 4.25
N PHE A 69 -6.85 -13.67 5.55
CA PHE A 69 -6.18 -14.80 6.21
C PHE A 69 -6.69 -16.15 5.70
N PHE A 70 -8.01 -16.33 5.62
CA PHE A 70 -8.61 -17.57 5.12
C PHE A 70 -8.35 -17.78 3.63
N ASP A 71 -8.15 -16.72 2.84
CA ASP A 71 -7.71 -16.87 1.45
C ASP A 71 -6.31 -17.52 1.35
N LYS A 72 -5.36 -17.12 2.21
CA LYS A 72 -4.03 -17.74 2.27
C LYS A 72 -4.08 -19.20 2.70
N LEU A 73 -4.87 -19.50 3.73
CA LEU A 73 -5.10 -20.88 4.19
C LEU A 73 -5.69 -21.75 3.07
N ARG A 74 -6.66 -21.23 2.32
CA ARG A 74 -7.26 -21.93 1.18
C ARG A 74 -6.27 -22.18 0.05
N LYS A 75 -5.37 -21.24 -0.23
CA LYS A 75 -4.30 -21.38 -1.23
C LYS A 75 -3.21 -22.35 -0.80
N GLY A 76 -3.25 -22.84 0.45
CA GLY A 76 -2.22 -23.71 1.02
C GLY A 76 -0.92 -22.97 1.31
N GLU A 77 -0.96 -21.63 1.38
CA GLU A 77 0.20 -20.82 1.73
C GLU A 77 0.51 -20.94 3.22
N ILE A 78 -0.51 -21.17 4.06
CA ILE A 78 -0.38 -21.32 5.51
C ILE A 78 -0.87 -22.69 5.93
N SER A 79 -0.05 -23.40 6.70
CA SER A 79 -0.41 -24.73 7.22
C SER A 79 -1.19 -24.61 8.52
N ILE A 80 -2.35 -25.29 8.59
CA ILE A 80 -3.20 -25.28 9.78
C ILE A 80 -2.56 -26.14 10.88
N ASN A 81 -2.47 -25.58 12.08
CA ASN A 81 -2.05 -26.26 13.30
C ASN A 81 -2.99 -25.88 14.46
N ASP A 82 -2.84 -26.54 15.61
CA ASP A 82 -3.69 -26.33 16.78
C ASP A 82 -3.64 -24.86 17.27
N GLU A 83 -2.48 -24.20 17.18
CA GLU A 83 -2.32 -22.79 17.57
C GLU A 83 -3.13 -21.83 16.68
N LEU A 84 -3.26 -22.14 15.39
CA LEU A 84 -4.10 -21.39 14.45
C LEU A 84 -5.58 -21.63 14.69
N VAL A 85 -5.97 -22.85 15.05
CA VAL A 85 -7.35 -23.14 15.42
C VAL A 85 -7.75 -22.36 16.68
N ASP A 86 -6.87 -22.32 17.69
CA ASP A 86 -7.06 -21.47 18.87
C ASP A 86 -7.20 -19.98 18.52
N LEU A 87 -6.43 -19.52 17.52
CA LEU A 87 -6.54 -18.16 17.03
C LEU A 87 -7.89 -17.91 16.34
N PHE A 88 -8.40 -18.85 15.55
CA PHE A 88 -9.73 -18.73 14.92
C PHE A 88 -10.84 -18.56 15.96
N PHE A 89 -10.80 -19.31 17.06
CA PHE A 89 -11.76 -19.15 18.14
C PHE A 89 -11.66 -17.78 18.82
N LYS A 90 -10.45 -17.29 19.08
CA LYS A 90 -10.26 -15.91 19.61
C LYS A 90 -10.83 -14.85 18.67
N CYS A 91 -10.69 -15.04 17.36
CA CYS A 91 -11.27 -14.15 16.36
C CYS A 91 -12.79 -14.24 16.31
N LEU A 92 -13.36 -15.44 16.46
CA LEU A 92 -14.80 -15.64 16.56
C LEU A 92 -15.39 -14.93 17.79
N ASP A 93 -14.73 -15.04 18.93
CA ASP A 93 -15.14 -14.36 20.16
C ASP A 93 -15.09 -12.84 19.99
N ALA A 94 -14.01 -12.31 19.40
CA ALA A 94 -13.91 -10.90 19.07
C ALA A 94 -15.04 -10.45 18.12
N LEU A 95 -15.35 -11.22 17.06
CA LEU A 95 -16.46 -10.93 16.16
C LEU A 95 -17.80 -10.88 16.90
N LYS A 96 -18.07 -11.84 17.79
CA LYS A 96 -19.30 -11.87 18.60
C LYS A 96 -19.42 -10.62 19.49
N GLU A 97 -18.34 -10.24 20.16
CA GLU A 97 -18.30 -9.06 21.02
C GLU A 97 -18.44 -7.76 20.21
N MET A 98 -17.71 -7.61 19.10
CA MET A 98 -17.78 -6.45 18.22
C MET A 98 -19.17 -6.27 17.63
N THR A 99 -19.79 -7.35 17.17
CA THR A 99 -21.16 -7.32 16.64
C THR A 99 -22.16 -6.89 17.71
N THR A 100 -22.00 -7.41 18.93
CA THR A 100 -22.83 -7.04 20.08
C THR A 100 -22.67 -5.56 20.43
N ALA A 101 -21.43 -5.05 20.46
CA ALA A 101 -21.15 -3.64 20.73
C ALA A 101 -21.75 -2.74 19.63
N ALA A 102 -21.58 -3.10 18.36
CA ALA A 102 -22.11 -2.37 17.22
C ALA A 102 -23.65 -2.25 17.24
N ILE A 103 -24.35 -3.35 17.54
CA ILE A 103 -25.83 -3.36 17.65
C ILE A 103 -26.30 -2.47 18.81
N LYS A 104 -25.54 -2.40 19.91
CA LYS A 104 -25.86 -1.55 21.06
C LYS A 104 -25.42 -0.10 20.89
N GLY A 105 -24.65 0.23 19.84
CA GLY A 105 -24.02 1.54 19.67
C GLY A 105 -22.92 1.83 20.69
N GLU A 106 -22.27 0.78 21.21
CA GLU A 106 -21.17 0.85 22.17
C GLU A 106 -19.82 0.78 21.45
N VAL A 107 -18.77 1.37 22.04
CA VAL A 107 -17.41 1.24 21.53
C VAL A 107 -16.84 -0.11 21.95
N TYR A 108 -16.34 -0.88 20.98
CA TYR A 108 -15.62 -2.10 21.26
C TYR A 108 -14.23 -1.80 21.84
N ASN A 109 -13.92 -2.38 23.01
CA ASN A 109 -12.63 -2.19 23.71
C ASN A 109 -11.88 -3.50 23.93
N GLY A 110 -12.18 -4.52 23.12
CA GLY A 110 -11.54 -5.82 23.21
C GLY A 110 -10.20 -5.87 22.46
N ASN A 111 -9.80 -7.08 22.08
CA ASN A 111 -8.47 -7.39 21.55
C ASN A 111 -8.40 -7.49 20.02
N ALA A 112 -9.43 -7.08 19.27
CA ALA A 112 -9.46 -7.17 17.80
C ALA A 112 -8.20 -6.58 17.13
N ASN A 113 -7.70 -5.43 17.58
CA ASN A 113 -6.46 -4.85 17.05
C ASN A 113 -5.25 -5.77 17.23
N LYS A 114 -5.12 -6.38 18.41
CA LYS A 114 -4.04 -7.34 18.71
C LYS A 114 -4.18 -8.63 17.89
N LEU A 115 -5.42 -9.08 17.66
CA LEU A 115 -5.69 -10.25 16.82
C LEU A 115 -5.36 -9.96 15.35
N THR A 116 -5.72 -8.78 14.84
CA THR A 116 -5.31 -8.31 13.52
C THR A 116 -3.80 -8.30 13.38
N GLU A 117 -3.06 -7.74 14.34
CA GLU A 117 -1.59 -7.78 14.32
C GLU A 117 -1.04 -9.21 14.27
N ILE A 118 -1.62 -10.15 15.03
CA ILE A 118 -1.19 -11.55 15.00
C ILE A 118 -1.47 -12.17 13.63
N ILE A 119 -2.66 -11.94 13.07
CA ILE A 119 -3.06 -12.43 11.74
C ILE A 119 -2.12 -11.88 10.67
N ASP A 120 -1.86 -10.57 10.66
CA ASP A 120 -0.99 -9.92 9.69
C ASP A 120 0.44 -10.48 9.75
N ASN A 121 0.96 -10.71 10.97
CA ASN A 121 2.25 -11.36 11.14
C ASN A 121 2.26 -12.79 10.57
N LEU A 122 1.20 -13.58 10.80
CA LEU A 122 1.10 -14.95 10.29
C LEU A 122 1.00 -14.99 8.75
N ILE A 123 0.21 -14.08 8.19
CA ILE A 123 0.10 -13.85 6.74
C ILE A 123 1.48 -13.54 6.12
N GLN A 124 2.35 -12.86 6.84
CA GLN A 124 3.70 -12.51 6.40
C GLN A 124 4.75 -13.61 6.65
N THR A 125 4.52 -14.51 7.61
CA THR A 125 5.55 -15.45 8.10
C THR A 125 5.78 -16.66 7.17
N ASP A 126 4.75 -17.14 6.45
CA ASP A 126 4.88 -18.37 5.64
C ASP A 126 5.45 -18.15 4.22
N SER A 127 5.56 -16.91 3.74
CA SER A 127 6.32 -16.62 2.51
C SER A 127 7.84 -16.80 2.71
N THR A 128 8.33 -17.07 3.92
CA THR A 128 9.77 -17.27 4.18
C THR A 128 10.08 -18.31 5.27
N SER A 129 10.18 -19.58 4.88
CA SER A 129 11.18 -20.48 5.48
C SER A 129 12.59 -20.01 5.08
N LYS A 130 13.04 -18.88 5.64
CA LYS A 130 14.43 -18.42 5.74
C LYS A 130 14.53 -17.22 6.70
N ILE A 131 14.73 -17.56 7.98
CA ILE A 131 15.54 -16.86 8.99
C ILE A 131 15.47 -15.32 9.03
N LYS A 132 14.79 -14.83 10.07
CA LYS A 132 15.02 -13.60 10.87
C LYS A 132 16.31 -12.80 10.56
N SER A 133 16.14 -11.50 10.35
CA SER A 133 16.91 -10.48 11.06
C SER A 133 16.08 -9.22 11.28
N GLN A 134 16.24 -8.65 12.47
CA GLN A 134 15.61 -7.45 12.99
C GLN A 134 15.77 -6.25 12.05
N GLY A 135 14.69 -5.47 11.90
CA GLY A 135 14.68 -4.02 11.72
C GLY A 135 15.62 -3.41 10.67
N GLU A 136 15.19 -3.39 9.41
CA GLU A 136 15.57 -2.35 8.46
C GLU A 136 14.29 -1.91 7.71
N ASN A 137 13.94 -0.62 7.79
CA ASN A 137 12.93 0.01 6.93
C ASN A 137 13.43 -0.12 5.48
N THR A 138 13.13 -1.26 4.85
CA THR A 138 13.57 -1.54 3.49
C THR A 138 12.71 -0.68 2.57
N LYS A 139 13.28 0.45 2.14
CA LYS A 139 12.63 1.34 1.19
C LYS A 139 12.74 0.78 -0.21
N TRP A 140 11.70 0.93 -0.99
CA TRP A 140 11.65 0.50 -2.38
C TRP A 140 11.34 1.68 -3.27
N GLN A 141 12.06 1.76 -4.38
CA GLN A 141 11.76 2.71 -5.44
C GLN A 141 10.94 2.01 -6.51
N VAL A 142 9.73 2.51 -6.73
CA VAL A 142 8.76 2.03 -7.71
C VAL A 142 8.68 3.05 -8.83
N SER A 143 8.89 2.63 -10.08
CA SER A 143 8.71 3.46 -11.27
C SER A 143 7.71 2.79 -12.21
N VAL A 144 6.64 3.50 -12.55
CA VAL A 144 5.54 3.01 -13.38
C VAL A 144 5.40 3.93 -14.59
N ARG A 145 5.60 3.36 -15.79
CA ARG A 145 5.42 4.08 -17.06
C ARG A 145 4.03 3.84 -17.62
N ILE A 146 3.36 4.90 -18.02
CA ILE A 146 2.05 4.87 -18.68
C ILE A 146 2.27 4.88 -20.20
N ASN A 147 1.46 4.12 -20.95
CA ASN A 147 1.51 4.13 -22.41
C ASN A 147 1.28 5.55 -22.95
N SER A 148 2.04 5.93 -23.99
CA SER A 148 1.91 7.24 -24.65
C SER A 148 0.50 7.48 -25.19
N ASP A 149 -0.17 6.41 -25.61
CA ASP A 149 -1.47 6.42 -26.26
C ASP A 149 -2.64 6.29 -25.26
N CYS A 150 -2.34 6.22 -23.95
CA CYS A 150 -3.34 6.12 -22.89
C CYS A 150 -4.29 7.32 -22.94
N MET A 151 -5.59 7.05 -23.10
CA MET A 151 -6.60 8.09 -22.91
C MET A 151 -6.65 8.46 -21.43
N MET A 152 -6.60 9.76 -21.12
CA MET A 152 -6.66 10.28 -19.75
C MET A 152 -5.49 9.82 -18.84
N LYS A 153 -4.25 10.13 -19.22
CA LYS A 153 -3.03 9.83 -18.44
C LYS A 153 -3.11 10.26 -16.96
N THR A 154 -3.73 11.40 -16.66
CA THR A 154 -3.96 11.87 -15.29
C THR A 154 -4.85 10.95 -14.47
N ALA A 155 -5.91 10.40 -15.06
CA ALA A 155 -6.78 9.44 -14.37
C ALA A 155 -6.04 8.12 -14.12
N ARG A 156 -5.20 7.70 -15.07
CA ARG A 156 -4.33 6.53 -14.91
C ARG A 156 -3.32 6.72 -13.79
N ALA A 157 -2.77 7.92 -13.68
CA ALA A 157 -1.84 8.29 -12.63
C ALA A 157 -2.44 8.17 -11.22
N LEU A 158 -3.70 8.59 -11.06
CA LEU A 158 -4.46 8.45 -9.82
C LEU A 158 -4.66 6.99 -9.40
N ILE A 159 -4.98 6.13 -10.36
CA ILE A 159 -5.18 4.70 -10.09
C ILE A 159 -3.86 4.06 -9.63
N ILE A 160 -2.75 4.45 -10.25
CA ILE A 160 -1.41 3.95 -9.89
C ILE A 160 -1.00 4.46 -8.50
N GLU A 161 -1.17 5.75 -8.20
CA GLU A 161 -0.90 6.28 -6.85
C GLU A 161 -1.70 5.53 -5.80
N LYS A 162 -3.02 5.43 -5.99
CA LYS A 162 -3.90 4.74 -5.05
C LYS A 162 -3.50 3.29 -4.85
N TYR A 163 -3.13 2.61 -5.94
CA TYR A 163 -2.63 1.24 -5.84
C TYR A 163 -1.33 1.18 -5.01
N ILE A 164 -0.36 2.06 -5.28
CA ILE A 164 0.90 2.12 -4.52
C ILE A 164 0.62 2.40 -3.03
N GLU A 165 -0.31 3.30 -2.71
CA GLU A 165 -0.73 3.62 -1.34
C GLU A 165 -1.33 2.40 -0.62
N GLU A 166 -2.12 1.59 -1.33
CA GLU A 166 -2.68 0.33 -0.79
C GLU A 166 -1.61 -0.75 -0.56
N MET A 167 -0.43 -0.65 -1.20
CA MET A 167 0.66 -1.62 -1.06
C MET A 167 1.64 -1.27 0.08
N GLY A 168 1.56 -0.07 0.65
CA GLY A 168 2.45 0.35 1.73
C GLY A 168 2.56 1.86 1.91
N ASN A 169 3.45 2.26 2.82
CA ASN A 169 3.60 3.65 3.21
C ASN A 169 4.43 4.43 2.18
N ILE A 170 3.79 5.35 1.45
CA ILE A 170 4.46 6.23 0.47
C ILE A 170 5.28 7.28 1.23
N LEU A 171 6.60 7.26 1.05
CA LEU A 171 7.53 8.25 1.58
C LEU A 171 7.70 9.46 0.64
N SER A 172 7.63 9.24 -0.67
CA SER A 172 7.63 10.31 -1.67
C SER A 172 7.02 9.82 -2.98
N ILE A 173 6.38 10.71 -3.73
CA ILE A 173 5.81 10.39 -5.05
C ILE A 173 6.05 11.55 -6.02
N ASP A 174 6.35 11.19 -7.26
CA ASP A 174 6.69 12.10 -8.34
C ASP A 174 6.00 11.69 -9.65
N PRO A 175 5.29 12.60 -10.34
CA PRO A 175 4.86 13.91 -9.87
C PRO A 175 3.76 13.81 -8.78
N PRO A 176 3.64 14.79 -7.87
CA PRO A 176 2.55 14.84 -6.89
C PRO A 176 1.18 14.86 -7.58
N VAL A 177 0.25 14.06 -7.08
CA VAL A 177 -1.04 13.89 -7.73
C VAL A 177 -1.92 15.14 -7.67
N ASP A 178 -1.87 15.90 -6.58
CA ASP A 178 -2.66 17.12 -6.45
C ASP A 178 -2.29 18.16 -7.53
N VAL A 179 -1.03 18.15 -7.95
CA VAL A 179 -0.50 18.96 -9.05
C VAL A 179 -1.02 18.47 -10.39
N LEU A 180 -1.00 17.15 -10.64
CA LEU A 180 -1.55 16.57 -11.87
C LEU A 180 -3.01 16.97 -12.10
N ILE A 181 -3.81 17.00 -11.02
CA ILE A 181 -5.22 17.41 -11.07
C ILE A 181 -5.35 18.91 -11.33
N LYS A 182 -4.67 19.74 -10.54
CA LYS A 182 -4.80 21.21 -10.59
C LYS A 182 -4.35 21.78 -11.93
N GLU A 183 -3.24 21.29 -12.46
CA GLU A 183 -2.62 21.83 -13.66
C GLU A 183 -3.01 21.07 -14.94
N LYS A 184 -3.85 20.04 -14.83
CA LYS A 184 -4.29 19.17 -15.95
C LYS A 184 -3.12 18.64 -16.77
N LEU A 185 -2.09 18.19 -16.07
CA LEU A 185 -0.85 17.74 -16.68
C LEU A 185 -0.90 16.27 -17.04
N GLU A 186 -0.28 15.97 -18.17
CA GLU A 186 -0.01 14.61 -18.60
C GLU A 186 1.34 14.17 -18.03
N CYS A 187 1.36 13.06 -17.30
CA CYS A 187 2.58 12.36 -16.91
C CYS A 187 2.69 11.05 -17.68
N GLU A 188 3.92 10.72 -18.08
CA GLU A 188 4.23 9.44 -18.74
C GLU A 188 4.86 8.44 -17.77
N GLU A 189 5.27 8.91 -16.60
CA GLU A 189 5.91 8.11 -15.57
C GLU A 189 5.53 8.64 -14.18
N ILE A 190 5.23 7.71 -13.27
CA ILE A 190 5.13 7.95 -11.84
C ILE A 190 6.27 7.22 -11.17
N SER A 191 6.97 7.89 -10.27
CA SER A 191 7.98 7.30 -9.41
C SER A 191 7.63 7.53 -7.95
N ALA A 192 7.70 6.50 -7.12
CA ALA A 192 7.43 6.59 -5.69
C ALA A 192 8.53 5.88 -4.90
N VAL A 193 8.84 6.42 -3.72
CA VAL A 193 9.57 5.70 -2.67
C VAL A 193 8.55 5.22 -1.67
N ILE A 194 8.53 3.93 -1.42
CA ILE A 194 7.53 3.26 -0.60
C ILE A 194 8.20 2.26 0.34
N GLU A 195 7.73 2.23 1.58
CA GLU A 195 7.96 1.12 2.49
C GLU A 195 6.90 0.07 2.19
N ILE A 196 7.29 -0.93 1.41
CA ILE A 196 6.38 -1.96 0.94
C ILE A 196 6.04 -2.90 2.11
N GLN A 197 4.75 -3.08 2.36
CA GLN A 197 4.21 -3.94 3.43
C GLN A 197 3.69 -5.28 2.87
N ARG A 198 3.89 -5.52 1.57
CA ARG A 198 3.49 -6.72 0.80
C ARG A 198 4.70 -7.31 0.06
N ASP A 199 4.51 -8.44 -0.61
CA ASP A 199 5.56 -8.99 -1.49
C ASP A 199 5.78 -8.08 -2.71
N VAL A 200 7.04 -7.81 -3.03
CA VAL A 200 7.42 -6.92 -4.14
C VAL A 200 6.92 -7.47 -5.47
N GLU A 201 6.97 -8.78 -5.64
CA GLU A 201 6.45 -9.49 -6.81
C GLU A 201 4.94 -9.25 -7.01
N ASP A 202 4.16 -9.23 -5.92
CA ASP A 202 2.73 -8.95 -5.97
C ASP A 202 2.45 -7.49 -6.35
N VAL A 203 3.22 -6.56 -5.80
CA VAL A 203 3.16 -5.13 -6.17
C VAL A 203 3.48 -4.96 -7.66
N VAL A 204 4.52 -5.62 -8.17
CA VAL A 204 4.86 -5.60 -9.60
C VAL A 204 3.72 -6.17 -10.44
N LEU A 205 3.15 -7.30 -10.02
CA LEU A 205 2.11 -7.99 -10.78
C LEU A 205 0.83 -7.17 -10.82
N GLY A 206 0.38 -6.60 -9.71
CA GLY A 206 -0.82 -5.78 -9.69
C GLY A 206 -0.65 -4.46 -10.42
N LEU A 207 0.51 -3.79 -10.31
CA LEU A 207 0.81 -2.61 -11.13
C LEU A 207 0.82 -2.92 -12.63
N LYS A 208 1.34 -4.08 -13.04
CA LYS A 208 1.30 -4.53 -14.44
C LYS A 208 -0.10 -4.84 -14.94
N ASN A 209 -1.01 -5.23 -14.05
CA ASN A 209 -2.40 -5.53 -14.40
C ASN A 209 -3.27 -4.28 -14.53
N ILE A 210 -2.80 -3.10 -14.11
CA ILE A 210 -3.49 -1.84 -14.38
C ILE A 210 -3.45 -1.59 -15.91
N PRO A 211 -4.61 -1.42 -16.58
CA PRO A 211 -4.64 -1.16 -18.01
C PRO A 211 -3.78 0.06 -18.38
N ASP A 212 -3.21 0.07 -19.58
CA ASP A 212 -2.34 1.15 -20.10
C ASP A 212 -1.04 1.40 -19.33
N VAL A 213 -0.65 0.51 -18.42
CA VAL A 213 0.71 0.49 -17.85
C VAL A 213 1.66 -0.17 -18.84
N ALA A 214 2.67 0.58 -19.27
CA ALA A 214 3.69 0.15 -20.22
C ALA A 214 4.80 -0.65 -19.55
N LYS A 215 5.22 -0.23 -18.35
CA LYS A 215 6.37 -0.79 -17.65
C LYS A 215 6.26 -0.53 -16.15
N VAL A 216 6.70 -1.50 -15.35
CA VAL A 216 6.87 -1.38 -13.90
C VAL A 216 8.29 -1.82 -13.56
N GLU A 217 9.02 -0.98 -12.83
CA GLU A 217 10.32 -1.30 -12.24
C GLU A 217 10.25 -1.07 -10.74
N ILE A 218 10.69 -2.04 -9.93
CA ILE A 218 10.82 -1.90 -8.48
C ILE A 218 12.24 -2.27 -8.08
N ARG A 219 12.86 -1.47 -7.22
CA ARG A 219 14.26 -1.66 -6.79
C ARG A 219 14.39 -1.42 -5.28
N GLN A 220 15.15 -2.29 -4.61
CA GLN A 220 15.47 -2.14 -3.19
C GLN A 220 16.47 -0.99 -3.00
N SER A 221 16.18 -0.08 -2.08
CA SER A 221 16.97 1.13 -1.85
C SER A 221 18.29 0.88 -1.09
N ASP A 222 18.52 -0.33 -0.56
CA ASP A 222 19.66 -0.59 0.35
C ASP A 222 21.00 -0.86 -0.34
N LYS A 223 21.07 -0.91 -1.67
CA LYS A 223 22.32 -1.07 -2.43
C LYS A 223 22.26 -0.29 -3.76
N ASN A 224 22.54 1.01 -3.69
CA ASN A 224 22.83 1.98 -4.76
C ASN A 224 23.28 1.38 -6.13
N PRO A 225 22.87 1.87 -7.35
CA PRO A 225 22.66 3.28 -7.72
C PRO A 225 21.60 3.52 -8.82
N ASP A 226 20.37 3.84 -8.47
CA ASP A 226 19.50 4.55 -9.41
C ASP A 226 18.58 5.48 -8.61
N GLY A 227 19.19 6.50 -8.00
CA GLY A 227 18.51 7.45 -7.12
C GLY A 227 17.16 8.00 -7.61
N VAL A 228 16.44 8.60 -6.66
CA VAL A 228 15.09 9.15 -6.88
C VAL A 228 15.10 10.16 -8.00
N ARG A 229 14.43 9.85 -9.12
CA ARG A 229 14.28 10.78 -10.24
C ARG A 229 13.20 11.81 -9.93
N ILE A 230 13.57 13.09 -10.00
CA ILE A 230 12.65 14.21 -9.88
C ILE A 230 12.63 14.94 -11.22
N ASN A 231 11.47 14.97 -11.84
CA ASN A 231 11.26 15.68 -13.11
C ASN A 231 10.87 17.15 -12.88
N LEU A 232 11.77 18.06 -13.22
CA LEU A 232 11.60 19.51 -13.08
C LEU A 232 11.20 20.14 -14.42
N SER A 233 9.89 20.31 -14.60
CA SER A 233 9.26 20.91 -15.79
C SER A 233 8.81 22.36 -15.53
N ILE A 234 8.54 23.11 -16.60
CA ILE A 234 8.29 24.57 -16.58
C ILE A 234 7.16 24.99 -15.61
N ALA A 235 6.31 24.05 -15.17
CA ALA A 235 5.05 24.34 -14.51
C ALA A 235 5.09 24.46 -12.96
N HIS A 236 6.13 23.97 -12.25
CA HIS A 236 5.97 23.63 -10.82
C HIS A 236 6.87 24.36 -9.80
N LYS A 237 7.22 25.63 -10.03
CA LYS A 237 8.27 26.33 -9.26
C LYS A 237 8.14 26.35 -7.71
N PRO A 238 6.95 26.41 -7.07
CA PRO A 238 6.84 26.31 -5.61
C PRO A 238 6.95 24.87 -5.10
N ASP A 239 6.33 23.92 -5.80
CA ASP A 239 6.26 22.52 -5.40
C ASP A 239 7.57 21.76 -5.68
N ASP A 240 8.34 22.18 -6.68
CA ASP A 240 9.68 21.66 -6.96
C ASP A 240 10.61 21.75 -5.74
N LEU A 241 10.51 22.84 -4.97
CA LEU A 241 11.30 23.02 -3.75
C LEU A 241 10.83 22.06 -2.65
N LYS A 242 9.52 21.82 -2.55
CA LYS A 242 8.94 20.89 -1.57
C LYS A 242 9.31 19.45 -1.93
N ARG A 243 9.12 19.06 -3.20
CA ARG A 243 9.51 17.76 -3.78
C ARG A 243 10.98 17.45 -3.54
N LEU A 244 11.87 18.42 -3.82
CA LEU A 244 13.30 18.25 -3.57
C LEU A 244 13.61 18.12 -2.07
N LYS A 245 12.95 18.89 -1.19
CA LYS A 245 13.13 18.75 0.27
C LYS A 245 12.70 17.37 0.76
N GLU A 246 11.52 16.91 0.38
CA GLU A 246 11.00 15.60 0.77
C GLU A 246 11.90 14.48 0.27
N ALA A 247 12.31 14.53 -1.01
CA ALA A 247 13.26 13.56 -1.55
C ALA A 247 14.61 13.59 -0.80
N LEU A 248 15.12 14.78 -0.44
CA LEU A 248 16.35 14.91 0.36
C LEU A 248 16.21 14.32 1.77
N LEU A 249 15.01 14.29 2.37
CA LEU A 249 14.82 13.64 3.67
C LEU A 249 14.89 12.12 3.59
N HIS A 250 14.47 11.54 2.47
CA HIS A 250 14.16 10.11 2.40
C HIS A 250 15.06 9.30 1.47
N ALA A 251 15.86 9.95 0.60
CA ALA A 251 16.72 9.31 -0.39
C ALA A 251 18.21 9.67 -0.25
N ASP A 252 19.07 8.68 -0.47
CA ASP A 252 20.53 8.82 -0.43
C ASP A 252 21.13 9.36 -1.74
N GLU A 253 20.45 9.11 -2.86
CA GLU A 253 20.79 9.62 -4.20
C GLU A 253 19.53 10.20 -4.87
N ILE A 254 19.65 11.39 -5.47
CA ILE A 254 18.57 12.08 -6.16
C ILE A 254 19.04 12.43 -7.57
N LYS A 255 18.24 12.06 -8.56
CA LYS A 255 18.46 12.36 -9.97
C LYS A 255 17.53 13.48 -10.41
N LEU A 256 18.08 14.65 -10.74
CA LEU A 256 17.30 15.79 -11.24
C LEU A 256 17.29 15.78 -12.76
N GLU A 257 16.11 15.74 -13.36
CA GLU A 257 15.92 15.91 -14.80
C GLU A 257 15.27 17.27 -15.07
N PHE A 258 15.85 18.06 -15.97
CA PHE A 258 15.37 19.40 -16.27
C PHE A 258 14.84 19.49 -17.70
N SER A 259 13.62 20.01 -17.86
CA SER A 259 13.13 20.39 -19.19
C SER A 259 13.96 21.54 -19.81
N GLU A 260 14.04 21.60 -21.15
CA GLU A 260 14.93 22.54 -21.88
C GLU A 260 14.70 24.02 -21.53
N ARG A 261 13.46 24.39 -21.19
CA ARG A 261 13.08 25.78 -20.87
C ARG A 261 13.03 26.05 -19.36
N TYR A 262 13.40 25.08 -18.52
CA TYR A 262 13.35 25.24 -17.07
C TYR A 262 14.33 26.32 -16.59
N LYS A 263 13.82 27.23 -15.75
CA LYS A 263 14.59 28.27 -15.08
C LYS A 263 14.51 28.07 -13.57
N MET A 264 15.63 27.64 -13.01
CA MET A 264 15.79 27.45 -11.56
C MET A 264 15.63 28.78 -10.84
N ASN A 265 14.85 28.80 -9.76
CA ASN A 265 14.80 29.96 -8.87
C ASN A 265 15.95 29.90 -7.85
N LEU A 266 16.21 31.01 -7.15
CA LEU A 266 17.32 31.11 -6.20
C LEU A 266 17.20 30.10 -5.04
N ALA A 267 15.98 29.83 -4.56
CA ALA A 267 15.74 28.92 -3.44
C ALA A 267 16.07 27.45 -3.81
N LEU A 268 15.62 27.00 -4.98
CA LEU A 268 15.89 25.65 -5.47
C LEU A 268 17.38 25.48 -5.77
N LEU A 269 18.03 26.49 -6.34
CA LEU A 269 19.47 26.50 -6.55
C LEU A 269 20.24 26.38 -5.22
N GLN A 270 19.87 27.16 -4.20
CA GLN A 270 20.49 27.08 -2.88
C GLN A 270 20.33 25.70 -2.24
N LEU A 271 19.17 25.07 -2.41
CA LEU A 271 18.91 23.73 -1.89
C LEU A 271 19.74 22.66 -2.59
N VAL A 272 19.83 22.70 -3.93
CA VAL A 272 20.69 21.80 -4.71
C VAL A 272 22.16 21.95 -4.30
N LEU A 273 22.63 23.20 -4.12
CA LEU A 273 24.00 23.48 -3.68
C LEU A 273 24.27 23.01 -2.24
N ALA A 274 23.29 23.15 -1.34
CA ALA A 274 23.40 22.68 0.04
C ALA A 274 23.49 21.15 0.09
N ALA A 275 22.61 20.46 -0.65
CA ALA A 275 22.64 19.00 -0.76
C ALA A 275 23.97 18.47 -1.32
N HIS A 276 24.52 19.16 -2.33
CA HIS A 276 25.83 18.83 -2.89
C HIS A 276 26.97 19.01 -1.85
N ARG A 277 26.94 20.06 -1.03
CA ARG A 277 27.92 20.27 0.05
C ARG A 277 27.84 19.24 1.18
N GLU A 278 26.64 18.74 1.46
CA GLU A 278 26.40 17.68 2.45
C GLU A 278 26.77 16.28 1.96
N ASN A 279 27.38 16.16 0.76
CA ASN A 279 27.78 14.90 0.15
C ASN A 279 26.60 13.94 -0.14
N ARG A 280 25.36 14.46 -0.21
CA ARG A 280 24.21 13.73 -0.75
C ARG A 280 24.38 13.66 -2.26
N MET A 281 24.20 12.49 -2.87
CA MET A 281 24.44 12.32 -4.30
C MET A 281 23.28 12.91 -5.12
N VAL A 282 23.29 14.23 -5.35
CA VAL A 282 22.40 14.87 -6.32
C VAL A 282 23.07 14.82 -7.70
N ARG A 283 22.59 13.96 -8.59
CA ARG A 283 23.05 13.84 -9.97
C ARG A 283 22.04 14.51 -10.90
N CYS A 284 22.48 15.30 -11.87
CA CYS A 284 21.55 15.82 -12.87
C CYS A 284 21.71 15.00 -14.16
N GLU A 285 20.68 14.23 -14.51
CA GLU A 285 20.67 13.41 -15.73
C GLU A 285 19.90 14.15 -16.83
N LYS A 286 20.61 14.44 -17.93
CA LYS A 286 20.11 14.94 -19.22
C LYS A 286 19.34 16.28 -19.21
N GLY A 287 19.56 17.04 -20.29
CA GLY A 287 18.89 18.31 -20.57
C GLY A 287 19.85 19.41 -21.01
N GLY A 288 19.65 19.95 -22.21
CA GLY A 288 20.25 21.21 -22.63
C GLY A 288 19.33 22.35 -22.20
N GLY A 289 19.76 23.20 -21.26
CA GLY A 289 18.88 24.27 -20.77
C GLY A 289 19.57 25.24 -19.81
N PRO A 290 18.92 26.37 -19.46
CA PRO A 290 19.49 27.40 -18.59
C PRO A 290 19.90 26.86 -17.20
N ALA A 291 19.07 25.98 -16.62
CA ALA A 291 19.32 25.36 -15.32
C ALA A 291 20.59 24.49 -15.29
N VAL A 292 20.74 23.58 -16.26
CA VAL A 292 21.90 22.69 -16.36
C VAL A 292 23.19 23.47 -16.66
N LYS A 293 23.12 24.50 -17.52
CA LYS A 293 24.25 25.40 -17.78
C LYS A 293 24.72 26.11 -16.51
N MET A 294 23.77 26.58 -15.70
CA MET A 294 24.06 27.26 -14.45
C MET A 294 24.74 26.33 -13.43
N LEU A 295 24.25 25.11 -13.24
CA LEU A 295 24.86 24.14 -12.33
C LEU A 295 26.27 23.71 -12.75
N LYS A 296 26.52 23.55 -14.07
CA LYS A 296 27.88 23.29 -14.60
C LYS A 296 28.86 24.43 -14.30
N LEU A 297 28.43 25.68 -14.46
CA LEU A 297 29.27 26.85 -14.13
C LEU A 297 29.63 26.92 -12.64
N MET A 298 28.80 26.33 -11.78
CA MET A 298 28.99 26.32 -10.33
C MET A 298 29.74 25.08 -9.81
N GLY A 299 30.18 24.18 -10.69
CA GLY A 299 30.94 22.97 -10.34
C GLY A 299 30.14 21.88 -9.63
N VAL A 300 28.80 21.94 -9.72
CA VAL A 300 27.89 20.93 -9.14
C VAL A 300 27.74 19.72 -10.08
N LEU A 301 28.02 19.92 -11.38
CA LEU A 301 27.92 18.95 -12.48
C LEU A 301 29.18 18.90 -13.32
#